data_AF-A0A7J2SP11-F1
#
_entry.id   AF-A0A7J2SP11-F1
#
_cell.length_a   1.000
_cell.length_b   1.000
_cell.length_c   1.000
_cell.angle_alpha   90.00
_cell.angle_beta   90.00
_cell.angle_gamma   90.00
#
_symmetry.space_group_name_H-M   'P 1'
#
loop_
_entity.id
_entity.type
_entity.pdbx_description
1 polymer ?
#
loop_
_entity_poly.entity_id
_entity_poly.type
_entity_poly.pdbx_seq_one_letter_code
_entity_poly.pdbx_strand_id
1 'polypeptide(L)'
;PIHPVDVPPFEKLTSEQKNVYTLIVKRFLATLTKDATAEITKAFIDIKGEPFVAEGYRLLEPTWKLIYPVKTGQKEIPELHEGEKARVVSLKLFRKETKPPKRFTQGALISEMEKLGLGTKSTRHEIIRKLYSRKYIIGSTPIPTATAFAVVDTIKPYDISKPDMTAQLEKDMDEIAEGKKKEDTVIKKSREMLQKVLKSLEDNKHEIRLSLRKALTLQNTIGTCPSCGKPLVIRTSSKNRKRFVGCTGYPSCRVTYPLPQKGSIARTDRKCEQCGAPIIKIGKREVCLNPNCSTKKG
;
A
#
# COMPACT_ATOMS: atom_id res chain seq x y z
N PRO A 1 26.98 -0.59 5.58
CA PRO A 1 25.88 0.13 4.90
C PRO A 1 25.99 -0.07 3.37
N ILE A 2 24.92 0.12 2.60
CA ILE A 2 25.02 0.12 1.13
C ILE A 2 25.74 1.42 0.72
N HIS A 3 26.82 1.31 -0.03
CA HIS A 3 27.67 2.43 -0.44
C HIS A 3 28.20 2.21 -1.87
N PRO A 4 28.56 3.26 -2.61
CA PRO A 4 29.18 3.10 -3.92
C PRO A 4 30.59 2.52 -3.77
N VAL A 5 30.95 1.55 -4.61
CA VAL A 5 32.29 0.95 -4.66
C VAL A 5 33.14 1.53 -5.79
N ASP A 6 32.50 1.92 -6.89
CA ASP A 6 33.13 2.51 -8.06
C ASP A 6 32.09 3.26 -8.90
N VAL A 7 32.54 4.05 -9.88
CA VAL A 7 31.72 4.77 -10.84
C VAL A 7 31.39 3.86 -12.03
N PRO A 8 30.13 3.42 -12.19
CA PRO A 8 29.76 2.57 -13.31
C PRO A 8 29.76 3.34 -14.63
N PRO A 9 29.90 2.67 -15.78
CA PRO A 9 29.75 3.30 -17.09
C PRO A 9 28.29 3.75 -17.29
N PHE A 10 28.01 5.02 -17.01
CA PHE A 10 26.65 5.56 -17.01
C PHE A 10 25.90 5.33 -18.32
N GLU A 11 26.59 5.33 -19.46
CA GLU A 11 25.96 5.08 -20.76
C GLU A 11 25.30 3.69 -20.86
N LYS A 12 25.83 2.70 -20.14
CA LYS A 12 25.33 1.31 -20.14
C LYS A 12 24.20 1.07 -19.15
N LEU A 13 23.89 2.03 -18.29
CA LEU A 13 22.87 1.89 -17.26
C LEU A 13 21.49 2.33 -17.76
N THR A 14 20.46 1.56 -17.38
CA THR A 14 19.07 1.97 -17.55
C THR A 14 18.77 3.19 -16.66
N SER A 15 17.71 3.93 -16.99
CA SER A 15 17.28 5.08 -16.18
C SER A 15 16.99 4.70 -14.72
N GLU A 16 16.44 3.50 -14.48
CA GLU A 16 16.16 3.00 -13.13
C GLU A 16 17.46 2.73 -12.35
N GLN A 17 18.44 2.08 -12.99
CA GLN A 17 19.76 1.82 -12.38
C GLN A 17 20.48 3.12 -12.05
N LYS A 18 20.46 4.10 -12.97
CA LYS A 18 21.03 5.44 -12.75
C LYS A 18 20.40 6.14 -11.55
N ASN A 19 19.08 6.06 -11.43
CA ASN A 19 18.35 6.68 -10.31
C ASN A 19 18.72 6.06 -8.97
N VAL A 20 18.78 4.72 -8.89
CA VAL A 20 19.16 4.00 -7.67
C VAL A 20 20.61 4.28 -7.31
N TYR A 21 21.54 4.22 -8.26
CA TYR A 21 22.95 4.53 -8.03
C TYR A 21 23.14 5.96 -7.53
N THR A 22 22.50 6.94 -8.20
CA THR A 22 22.56 8.36 -7.80
C THR A 22 22.01 8.57 -6.39
N LEU A 23 20.93 7.87 -6.03
CA LEU A 23 20.37 7.92 -4.68
C LEU A 23 21.36 7.41 -3.63
N ILE A 24 22.02 6.26 -3.90
CA ILE A 24 23.02 5.65 -3.02
C ILE A 24 24.21 6.59 -2.85
N VAL A 25 24.77 7.11 -3.95
CA VAL A 25 25.93 8.02 -3.93
C VAL A 25 25.62 9.28 -3.14
N LYS A 26 24.50 9.97 -3.46
CA LYS A 26 24.13 11.20 -2.75
C LYS A 26 23.92 10.95 -1.26
N ARG A 27 23.27 9.83 -0.91
CA ARG A 27 23.05 9.47 0.49
C ARG A 27 24.36 9.17 1.20
N PHE A 28 25.26 8.42 0.58
CA PHE A 28 26.57 8.10 1.14
C PHE A 28 27.46 9.34 1.32
N LEU A 29 27.61 10.16 0.28
CA LEU A 29 28.41 11.38 0.35
C LEU A 29 27.88 12.37 1.40
N ALA A 30 26.56 12.47 1.57
CA ALA A 30 25.95 13.27 2.63
C ALA A 30 26.33 12.79 4.05
N THR A 31 26.66 11.50 4.24
CA THR A 31 27.14 10.98 5.54
C THR A 31 28.60 11.30 5.84
N LEU A 32 29.36 11.77 4.84
CA LEU A 32 30.76 12.15 4.99
C LEU A 32 30.95 13.67 5.21
N THR A 33 29.87 14.44 5.17
CA THR A 33 29.88 15.88 5.39
C THR A 33 29.44 16.23 6.82
N LYS A 34 29.73 17.47 7.24
CA LYS A 34 29.23 18.02 8.51
C LYS A 34 27.70 18.13 8.51
N ASP A 35 27.13 18.20 9.71
CA ASP A 35 25.72 18.52 9.90
C ASP A 35 25.37 19.91 9.32
N ALA A 36 24.10 20.09 8.98
CA ALA A 36 23.60 21.37 8.49
C ALA A 36 23.15 22.21 9.69
N THR A 37 23.56 23.47 9.73
CA THR A 37 23.18 24.40 10.80
C THR A 37 22.02 25.28 10.35
N ALA A 38 21.06 25.45 11.24
CA ALA A 38 19.88 26.26 10.98
C ALA A 38 19.46 26.99 12.25
N GLU A 39 18.89 28.16 12.05
CA GLU A 39 18.27 28.96 13.09
C GLU A 39 16.76 28.70 13.06
N ILE A 40 16.20 28.44 14.25
CA ILE A 40 14.76 28.26 14.46
C ILE A 40 14.29 29.39 15.34
N THR A 41 13.41 30.23 14.80
CA THR A 41 12.83 31.37 15.53
C THR A 41 11.39 31.03 15.90
N LYS A 42 11.04 31.18 17.16
CA LYS A 42 9.66 30.99 17.63
C LYS A 42 9.19 32.28 18.29
N ALA A 43 8.25 32.95 17.63
CA ALA A 43 7.67 34.19 18.10
C ALA A 43 6.29 33.94 18.70
N PHE A 44 6.08 34.45 19.91
CA PHE A 44 4.77 34.50 20.57
C PHE A 44 4.18 35.89 20.33
N ILE A 45 3.00 35.93 19.72
CA ILE A 45 2.35 37.17 19.30
C ILE A 45 1.03 37.26 20.05
N ASP A 46 0.89 38.27 20.89
CA ASP A 46 -0.38 38.58 21.53
C ASP A 46 -1.25 39.45 20.62
N ILE A 47 -2.48 39.01 20.35
CA ILE A 47 -3.47 39.78 19.63
C ILE A 47 -4.69 39.97 20.53
N LYS A 48 -4.74 41.10 21.23
CA LYS A 48 -5.83 41.46 22.17
C LYS A 48 -6.05 40.43 23.29
N GLY A 49 -4.98 39.87 23.87
CA GLY A 49 -5.04 38.87 24.93
C GLY A 49 -5.07 37.42 24.43
N GLU A 50 -5.13 37.19 23.12
CA GLU A 50 -5.12 35.85 22.51
C GLU A 50 -3.72 35.49 22.00
N PRO A 51 -3.12 34.36 22.46
CA PRO A 51 -1.76 33.98 22.07
C PRO A 51 -1.72 33.30 20.70
N PHE A 52 -0.87 33.80 19.82
CA PHE A 52 -0.52 33.20 18.53
C PHE A 52 0.96 32.82 18.50
N VAL A 53 1.28 31.80 17.69
CA VAL A 53 2.66 31.32 17.52
C VAL A 53 3.03 31.39 16.04
N ALA A 54 4.18 32.01 15.77
CA ALA A 54 4.84 31.94 14.48
C ALA A 54 6.18 31.20 14.63
N GLU A 55 6.43 30.24 13.75
CA GLU A 55 7.70 29.50 13.70
C GLU A 55 8.39 29.82 12.36
N GLY A 56 9.63 30.28 12.48
CA GLY A 56 10.54 30.57 11.40
C GLY A 56 11.71 29.61 11.38
N TYR A 57 12.21 29.35 10.18
CA TYR A 57 13.38 28.52 9.96
C TYR A 57 14.27 29.18 8.92
N ARG A 58 15.54 29.41 9.26
CA ARG A 58 16.55 29.98 8.37
C ARG A 58 17.75 29.02 8.30
N LEU A 59 18.07 28.53 7.11
CA LEU A 59 19.21 27.63 6.93
C LEU A 59 20.50 28.46 6.85
N LEU A 60 21.40 28.30 7.81
CA LEU A 60 22.66 29.05 7.87
C LEU A 60 23.73 28.35 7.01
N GLU A 61 24.01 27.09 7.32
CA GLU A 61 24.97 26.28 6.56
C GLU A 61 24.27 25.01 6.04
N PRO A 62 24.06 24.88 4.73
CA PRO A 62 23.31 23.77 4.17
C PRO A 62 24.07 22.43 4.19
N THR A 63 25.41 22.46 4.08
CA THR A 63 26.32 21.29 4.09
C THR A 63 25.77 20.06 3.34
N TRP A 64 25.40 18.98 4.04
CA TRP A 64 24.88 17.73 3.46
C TRP A 64 23.61 17.93 2.64
N LYS A 65 22.81 18.97 2.94
CA LYS A 65 21.57 19.29 2.23
C LYS A 65 21.82 19.76 0.79
N LEU A 66 23.02 20.22 0.45
CA LEU A 66 23.40 20.51 -0.95
C LEU A 66 23.50 19.22 -1.78
N ILE A 67 23.98 18.15 -1.18
CA ILE A 67 24.20 16.84 -1.83
C ILE A 67 22.90 16.04 -1.85
N TYR A 68 22.18 16.01 -0.72
CA TYR A 68 20.94 15.28 -0.53
C TYR A 68 19.79 16.24 -0.18
N PRO A 69 19.26 16.99 -1.16
CA PRO A 69 18.24 18.00 -0.91
C PRO A 69 16.93 17.34 -0.46
N VAL A 70 16.47 17.73 0.73
CA VAL A 70 15.18 17.31 1.28
C VAL A 70 14.23 18.49 1.20
N LYS A 71 13.06 18.30 0.57
CA LYS A 71 12.02 19.32 0.58
C LYS A 71 11.48 19.48 2.00
N THR A 72 11.80 20.60 2.62
CA THR A 72 11.25 21.00 3.90
C THR A 72 10.20 22.09 3.67
N GLY A 73 9.04 21.99 4.33
CA GLY A 73 7.98 23.00 4.28
C GLY A 73 8.29 24.22 5.16
N GLN A 74 9.55 24.63 5.18
CA GLN A 74 10.08 25.66 6.07
C GLN A 74 9.71 27.04 5.56
N LYS A 75 9.44 27.94 6.50
CA LYS A 75 9.13 29.34 6.22
C LYS A 75 10.14 30.19 6.95
N GLU A 76 10.74 31.13 6.25
CA GLU A 76 11.46 32.22 6.89
C GLU A 76 10.43 33.22 7.42
N ILE A 77 10.68 33.74 8.61
CA ILE A 77 9.95 34.87 9.19
C ILE A 77 10.91 36.06 9.27
N PRO A 78 10.43 37.30 9.17
CA PRO A 78 11.27 38.47 9.34
C PRO A 78 11.89 38.50 10.74
N GLU A 79 12.95 39.29 10.90
CA GLU A 79 13.48 39.60 12.24
C GLU A 79 12.41 40.31 13.07
N LEU A 80 12.26 39.88 14.33
CA LEU A 80 11.26 40.38 15.27
C LEU A 80 11.94 40.70 16.59
N HIS A 81 11.55 41.79 17.22
CA HIS A 81 12.08 42.20 18.52
C HIS A 81 11.00 42.11 19.61
N GLU A 82 11.41 41.82 20.84
CA GLU A 82 10.49 41.83 21.99
C GLU A 82 9.90 43.23 22.20
N GLY A 83 8.58 43.30 22.41
CA GLY A 83 7.84 44.55 22.56
C GLY A 83 7.48 45.25 21.23
N GLU A 84 7.90 44.70 20.09
CA GLU A 84 7.53 45.22 18.77
C GLU A 84 6.02 45.10 18.52
N LYS A 85 5.41 46.17 18.01
CA LYS A 85 3.98 46.22 17.72
C LYS A 85 3.72 45.92 16.25
N ALA A 86 3.01 44.82 15.98
CA ALA A 86 2.59 44.45 14.64
C ALA A 86 1.13 44.84 14.35
N ARG A 87 0.83 45.24 13.11
CA ARG A 87 -0.54 45.47 12.65
C ARG A 87 -1.12 44.19 12.04
N VAL A 88 -2.30 43.78 12.51
CA VAL A 88 -3.04 42.67 11.90
C VAL A 88 -3.60 43.11 10.55
N VAL A 89 -3.12 42.49 9.47
CA VAL A 89 -3.56 42.78 8.09
C VAL A 89 -4.80 41.97 7.70
N SER A 90 -4.87 40.69 8.10
CA SER A 90 -6.00 39.82 7.81
C SER A 90 -6.15 38.71 8.85
N LEU A 91 -7.39 38.29 9.08
CA LEU A 91 -7.73 37.11 9.89
C LEU A 91 -8.40 36.08 8.99
N LYS A 92 -7.89 34.84 9.00
CA LYS A 92 -8.44 33.74 8.21
C LYS A 92 -8.88 32.62 9.15
N LEU A 93 -10.18 32.35 9.16
CA LEU A 93 -10.74 31.19 9.84
C LEU A 93 -10.83 30.02 8.87
N PHE A 94 -10.16 28.92 9.18
CA PHE A 94 -10.18 27.72 8.33
C PHE A 94 -11.04 26.64 8.97
N ARG A 95 -12.11 26.24 8.29
CA ARG A 95 -12.79 24.98 8.60
C ARG A 95 -11.91 23.82 8.13
N LYS A 96 -11.55 22.93 9.04
CA LYS A 96 -10.77 21.72 8.77
C LYS A 96 -11.51 20.50 9.28
N GLU A 97 -11.20 19.35 8.69
CA GLU A 97 -11.73 18.05 9.10
C GLU A 97 -10.56 17.12 9.44
N THR A 98 -10.79 16.19 10.38
CA THR A 98 -9.85 15.13 10.70
C THR A 98 -9.67 14.23 9.49
N LYS A 99 -8.42 13.97 9.11
CA LYS A 99 -8.12 13.05 8.02
C LYS A 99 -7.97 11.63 8.57
N PRO A 100 -8.47 10.60 7.87
CA PRO A 100 -8.20 9.22 8.26
C PRO A 100 -6.70 8.91 8.17
N PRO A 101 -6.23 7.86 8.84
CA PRO A 101 -4.85 7.39 8.71
C PRO A 101 -4.46 7.18 7.24
N LYS A 102 -3.25 7.60 6.89
CA LYS A 102 -2.72 7.39 5.54
C LYS A 102 -2.57 5.88 5.30
N ARG A 103 -2.92 5.43 4.10
CA ARG A 103 -2.65 4.04 3.68
C ARG A 103 -1.14 3.80 3.64
N PHE A 104 -0.75 2.57 3.92
CA PHE A 104 0.63 2.13 3.73
C PHE A 104 1.03 2.24 2.26
N THR A 105 2.19 2.84 2.01
CA THR A 105 2.94 2.63 0.77
C THR A 105 3.72 1.31 0.87
N GLN A 106 4.31 0.82 -0.22
CA GLN A 106 5.17 -0.36 -0.14
C GLN A 106 6.35 -0.13 0.82
N GLY A 107 6.98 1.04 0.77
CA GLY A 107 8.07 1.40 1.69
C GLY A 107 7.61 1.48 3.14
N ALA A 108 6.46 2.12 3.42
CA ALA A 108 5.92 2.18 4.78
C ALA A 108 5.53 0.79 5.31
N LEU A 109 5.04 -0.11 4.44
CA LEU A 109 4.77 -1.50 4.81
C LEU A 109 6.05 -2.26 5.15
N ILE A 110 7.15 -2.06 4.39
CA ILE A 110 8.45 -2.65 4.72
C ILE A 110 8.95 -2.14 6.07
N SER A 111 8.85 -0.84 6.35
CA SER A 111 9.23 -0.26 7.64
C SER A 111 8.39 -0.81 8.80
N GLU A 112 7.09 -1.03 8.59
CA GLU A 112 6.24 -1.64 9.61
C GLU A 112 6.59 -3.12 9.83
N MET A 113 6.83 -3.88 8.76
CA MET A 113 7.32 -5.26 8.86
C MET A 113 8.64 -5.33 9.64
N GLU A 114 9.57 -4.41 9.39
CA GLU A 114 10.84 -4.32 10.12
C GLU A 114 10.63 -4.03 11.61
N LYS A 115 9.80 -3.04 11.94
CA LYS A 115 9.46 -2.69 13.31
C LYS A 115 8.84 -3.86 14.07
N LEU A 116 8.02 -4.67 13.39
CA LEU A 116 7.36 -5.84 13.97
C LEU A 116 8.22 -7.11 13.92
N GLY A 117 9.46 -7.05 13.42
CA GLY A 117 10.32 -8.24 13.31
C GLY A 117 9.84 -9.27 12.28
N LEU A 118 9.07 -8.86 11.27
CA LEU A 118 8.49 -9.73 10.26
C LEU A 118 9.37 -9.80 9.01
N GLY A 119 9.98 -10.96 8.80
CA GLY A 119 10.89 -11.19 7.68
C GLY A 119 12.21 -10.44 7.83
N THR A 120 13.19 -10.91 7.07
CA THR A 120 14.52 -10.33 6.99
C THR A 120 14.60 -9.32 5.84
N LYS A 121 15.73 -8.62 5.75
CA LYS A 121 16.01 -7.64 4.68
C LYS A 121 15.82 -8.24 3.27
N SER A 122 16.10 -9.54 3.09
CA SER A 122 15.95 -10.24 1.81
C SER A 122 14.51 -10.73 1.55
N THR A 123 13.72 -11.06 2.57
CA THR A 123 12.40 -11.70 2.37
C THR A 123 11.24 -10.72 2.28
N ARG A 124 11.32 -9.53 2.89
CA ARG A 124 10.20 -8.54 2.93
C ARG A 124 9.69 -8.16 1.53
N HIS A 125 10.60 -7.88 0.60
CA HIS A 125 10.25 -7.54 -0.78
C HIS A 125 9.54 -8.69 -1.49
N GLU A 126 10.00 -9.93 -1.27
CA GLU A 126 9.38 -11.11 -1.85
C GLU A 126 8.00 -11.40 -1.26
N ILE A 127 7.82 -11.21 0.04
CA ILE A 127 6.52 -11.34 0.72
C ILE A 127 5.51 -10.37 0.09
N ILE A 128 5.86 -9.09 -0.03
CA ILE A 128 4.99 -8.08 -0.65
C ILE A 128 4.69 -8.47 -2.10
N ARG A 129 5.69 -8.92 -2.87
CA ARG A 129 5.49 -9.41 -4.25
C ARG A 129 4.52 -10.59 -4.31
N LYS A 130 4.59 -11.54 -3.37
CA LYS A 130 3.66 -12.68 -3.27
C LYS A 130 2.24 -12.23 -2.95
N LEU A 131 2.07 -11.22 -2.08
CA LEU A 131 0.75 -10.65 -1.79
C LEU A 131 0.11 -10.03 -3.06
N TYR A 132 0.91 -9.35 -3.89
CA TYR A 132 0.46 -8.83 -5.18
C TYR A 132 0.16 -9.94 -6.20
N SER A 133 1.05 -10.91 -6.36
CA SER A 133 0.89 -11.98 -7.36
C SER A 133 -0.32 -12.87 -7.07
N ARG A 134 -0.61 -13.09 -5.78
CA ARG A 134 -1.81 -13.80 -5.29
C ARG A 134 -3.07 -12.93 -5.24
N LYS A 135 -2.97 -11.63 -5.59
CA LYS A 135 -4.07 -10.65 -5.56
C LYS A 135 -4.71 -10.48 -4.19
N TYR A 136 -3.94 -10.63 -3.12
CA TYR A 136 -4.37 -10.21 -1.78
C TYR A 136 -4.27 -8.70 -1.61
N ILE A 137 -3.29 -8.07 -2.28
CA ILE A 137 -3.21 -6.62 -2.41
C ILE A 137 -3.16 -6.23 -3.89
N ILE A 138 -3.67 -5.04 -4.22
CA ILE A 138 -3.69 -4.47 -5.57
C ILE A 138 -3.35 -2.99 -5.54
N GLY A 139 -3.05 -2.43 -6.73
CA GLY A 139 -2.78 -1.00 -6.90
C GLY A 139 -1.33 -0.59 -6.59
N SER A 140 -0.97 0.63 -6.97
CA SER A 140 0.35 1.20 -6.66
C SER A 140 0.55 1.41 -5.16
N THR A 141 -0.51 1.87 -4.49
CA THR A 141 -0.63 1.82 -3.03
C THR A 141 -1.26 0.47 -2.67
N PRO A 142 -0.64 -0.36 -1.80
CA PRO A 142 -1.21 -1.61 -1.32
C PRO A 142 -2.64 -1.43 -0.78
N ILE A 143 -3.62 -1.99 -1.50
CA ILE A 143 -5.01 -2.03 -1.06
C ILE A 143 -5.43 -3.50 -0.92
N PRO A 144 -5.86 -3.95 0.28
CA PRO A 144 -6.37 -5.30 0.49
C PRO A 144 -7.61 -5.59 -0.38
N THR A 145 -7.70 -6.81 -0.88
CA THR A 145 -8.86 -7.30 -1.65
C THR A 145 -9.86 -8.00 -0.74
N ALA A 146 -11.09 -8.24 -1.23
CA ALA A 146 -12.08 -8.99 -0.47
C ALA A 146 -11.61 -10.42 -0.12
N THR A 147 -10.83 -11.07 -1.00
CA THR A 147 -10.22 -12.36 -0.68
C THR A 147 -9.19 -12.23 0.45
N ALA A 148 -8.40 -11.15 0.49
CA ALA A 148 -7.46 -10.94 1.59
C ALA A 148 -8.18 -10.79 2.93
N PHE A 149 -9.25 -9.98 2.99
CA PHE A 149 -10.08 -9.87 4.20
C PHE A 149 -10.62 -11.23 4.64
N ALA A 150 -11.21 -11.99 3.71
CA ALA A 150 -11.76 -13.30 4.07
C ALA A 150 -10.70 -14.31 4.56
N VAL A 151 -9.51 -14.30 3.96
CA VAL A 151 -8.39 -15.13 4.44
C VAL A 151 -7.94 -14.68 5.84
N VAL A 152 -7.74 -13.37 6.05
CA VAL A 152 -7.33 -12.82 7.34
C VAL A 152 -8.37 -13.09 8.41
N ASP A 153 -9.65 -12.83 8.15
CA ASP A 153 -10.75 -13.06 9.10
C ASP A 153 -10.88 -14.54 9.48
N THR A 154 -10.60 -15.44 8.53
CA THR A 154 -10.56 -16.89 8.80
C THR A 154 -9.44 -17.27 9.76
N ILE A 155 -8.25 -16.69 9.58
CA ILE A 155 -7.08 -17.05 10.40
C ILE A 155 -6.95 -16.23 11.69
N LYS A 156 -7.67 -15.10 11.79
CA LYS A 156 -7.63 -14.13 12.89
C LYS A 156 -7.84 -14.74 14.29
N PRO A 157 -8.70 -15.76 14.48
CA PRO A 157 -8.86 -16.39 15.80
C PRO A 157 -7.61 -17.15 16.26
N TYR A 158 -6.73 -17.52 15.32
CA TYR A 158 -5.53 -18.30 15.60
C TYR A 158 -4.33 -17.39 15.77
N ASP A 159 -3.42 -17.77 16.66
CA ASP A 159 -2.24 -16.96 16.94
C ASP A 159 -1.35 -16.77 15.70
N ILE A 160 -1.39 -17.67 14.70
CA ILE A 160 -0.63 -17.54 13.43
C ILE A 160 -0.93 -16.26 12.65
N SER A 161 -2.05 -15.59 12.96
CA SER A 161 -2.42 -14.31 12.37
C SER A 161 -1.73 -13.12 13.02
N LYS A 162 -1.15 -13.30 14.21
CA LYS A 162 -0.46 -12.24 14.97
C LYS A 162 1.01 -12.14 14.55
N PRO A 163 1.59 -10.92 14.52
CA PRO A 163 3.00 -10.73 14.23
C PRO A 163 3.93 -11.49 15.16
N ASP A 164 3.57 -11.57 16.45
CA ASP A 164 4.46 -12.02 17.53
C ASP A 164 5.03 -13.43 17.29
N MET A 165 4.21 -14.36 16.82
CA MET A 165 4.68 -15.73 16.53
C MET A 165 5.69 -15.76 15.39
N THR A 166 5.42 -15.00 14.33
CA THR A 166 6.31 -14.95 13.17
C THR A 166 7.62 -14.28 13.55
N ALA A 167 7.56 -13.18 14.29
CA ALA A 167 8.75 -12.48 14.80
C ALA A 167 9.57 -13.37 15.75
N GLN A 168 8.91 -14.16 16.59
CA GLN A 168 9.60 -15.11 17.46
C GLN A 168 10.32 -16.19 16.66
N LEU A 169 9.71 -16.69 15.57
CA LEU A 169 10.38 -17.66 14.69
C LEU A 169 11.58 -17.04 13.97
N GLU A 170 11.49 -15.81 13.49
CA GLU A 170 12.63 -15.07 12.90
C GLU A 170 13.77 -14.94 13.92
N LYS A 171 13.45 -14.55 15.16
CA LYS A 171 14.44 -14.47 16.26
C LYS A 171 15.06 -15.83 16.58
N ASP A 172 14.26 -16.89 16.61
CA ASP A 172 14.76 -18.25 16.86
C ASP A 172 15.72 -18.71 15.74
N MET A 173 15.47 -18.32 14.48
CA MET A 173 16.38 -18.59 13.35
C MET A 173 17.70 -17.83 13.49
N ASP A 174 17.67 -16.56 13.90
CA ASP A 174 18.88 -15.77 14.17
C ASP A 174 19.71 -16.41 15.31
N GLU A 175 19.06 -16.85 16.39
CA GLU A 175 19.73 -17.52 17.51
C GLU A 175 20.34 -18.88 17.12
N ILE A 176 19.77 -19.59 16.13
CA ILE A 176 20.40 -20.79 15.55
C ILE A 176 21.66 -20.40 14.77
N ALA A 177 21.59 -19.36 13.93
CA ALA A 177 22.73 -18.90 13.13
C ALA A 177 23.90 -18.41 14.01
N GLU A 178 23.59 -17.85 15.19
CA GLU A 178 24.57 -17.43 16.20
C GLU A 178 25.05 -18.58 17.12
N GLY A 179 24.51 -19.79 16.97
CA GLY A 179 24.86 -20.95 17.79
C GLY A 179 24.28 -20.93 19.22
N LYS A 180 23.33 -20.04 19.52
CA LYS A 180 22.67 -19.90 20.82
C LYS A 180 21.53 -20.90 21.04
N LYS A 181 20.90 -21.38 19.97
CA LYS A 181 19.83 -22.38 20.00
C LYS A 181 20.11 -23.56 19.08
N LYS A 182 19.61 -24.74 19.47
CA LYS A 182 19.64 -25.96 18.64
C LYS A 182 18.45 -25.98 17.68
N GLU A 183 18.73 -26.26 16.41
CA GLU A 183 17.74 -26.37 15.33
C GLU A 183 16.56 -27.29 15.69
N ASP A 184 16.85 -28.50 16.18
CA ASP A 184 15.84 -29.50 16.53
C ASP A 184 14.79 -28.98 17.52
N THR A 185 15.24 -28.14 18.47
CA THR A 185 14.34 -27.58 19.50
C THR A 185 13.36 -26.58 18.88
N VAL A 186 13.86 -25.73 17.99
CA VAL A 186 13.04 -24.73 17.28
C VAL A 186 12.07 -25.41 16.32
N ILE A 187 12.52 -26.42 15.57
CA ILE A 187 11.66 -27.19 14.66
C ILE A 187 10.55 -27.89 15.44
N LYS A 188 10.88 -28.58 16.53
CA LYS A 188 9.88 -29.30 17.35
C LYS A 188 8.80 -28.34 17.87
N LYS A 189 9.20 -27.23 18.48
CA LYS A 189 8.29 -26.21 19.00
C LYS A 189 7.40 -25.62 17.90
N SER A 190 7.98 -25.32 16.74
CA SER A 190 7.24 -24.76 15.59
C SER A 190 6.22 -25.75 15.04
N ARG A 191 6.55 -27.05 14.96
CA ARG A 191 5.64 -28.10 14.51
C ARG A 191 4.47 -28.29 15.46
N GLU A 192 4.73 -28.36 16.76
CA GLU A 192 3.68 -28.51 17.78
C GLU A 192 2.67 -27.34 17.74
N MET A 193 3.19 -26.13 17.56
CA MET A 193 2.41 -24.90 17.43
C MET A 193 1.55 -24.90 16.17
N LEU A 194 2.13 -25.26 15.01
CA LEU A 194 1.39 -25.35 13.75
C LEU A 194 0.33 -26.46 13.75
N GLN A 195 0.63 -27.61 14.35
CA GLN A 195 -0.32 -28.73 14.44
C GLN A 195 -1.62 -28.35 15.15
N LYS A 196 -1.53 -27.59 16.25
CA LYS A 196 -2.72 -27.11 16.99
C LYS A 196 -3.62 -26.25 16.11
N VAL A 197 -3.01 -25.36 15.34
CA VAL A 197 -3.75 -24.46 14.45
C VAL A 197 -4.34 -25.19 13.26
N LEU A 198 -3.57 -26.07 12.62
CA LEU A 198 -4.03 -26.85 11.47
C LEU A 198 -5.22 -27.74 11.83
N LYS A 199 -5.20 -28.38 13.01
CA LYS A 199 -6.31 -29.20 13.49
C LYS A 199 -7.60 -28.39 13.58
N SER A 200 -7.55 -27.21 14.21
CA SER A 200 -8.73 -26.35 14.32
C SER A 200 -9.22 -25.80 12.96
N LEU A 201 -8.30 -25.55 12.01
CA LEU A 201 -8.68 -25.17 10.65
C LEU A 201 -9.35 -26.32 9.87
N GLU A 202 -8.91 -27.55 10.11
CA GLU A 202 -9.53 -28.75 9.53
C GLU A 202 -10.95 -28.97 10.05
N ASP A 203 -11.17 -28.81 11.35
CA ASP A 203 -12.49 -28.94 11.98
C ASP A 203 -13.50 -27.93 11.40
N ASN A 204 -13.03 -26.74 11.03
CA ASN A 204 -13.87 -25.65 10.48
C ASN A 204 -13.82 -25.54 8.94
N LYS A 205 -13.26 -26.53 8.24
CA LYS A 205 -12.98 -26.49 6.80
C LYS A 205 -14.19 -26.14 5.93
N HIS A 206 -15.38 -26.60 6.29
CA HIS A 206 -16.60 -26.36 5.51
C HIS A 206 -17.01 -24.88 5.55
N GLU A 207 -17.04 -24.27 6.73
CA GLU A 207 -17.38 -22.85 6.90
C GLU A 207 -16.36 -21.95 6.22
N ILE A 208 -15.07 -22.25 6.40
CA ILE A 208 -13.96 -21.55 5.76
C ILE A 208 -14.12 -21.56 4.23
N ARG A 209 -14.44 -22.73 3.65
CA ARG A 209 -14.67 -22.86 2.21
C ARG A 209 -15.81 -21.97 1.73
N LEU A 210 -16.91 -21.89 2.47
CA LEU A 210 -18.05 -21.05 2.11
C LEU A 210 -17.69 -19.56 2.15
N SER A 211 -17.03 -19.12 3.23
CA SER A 211 -16.57 -17.74 3.39
C SER A 211 -15.63 -17.31 2.26
N LEU A 212 -14.60 -18.12 1.98
CA LEU A 212 -13.64 -17.84 0.91
C LEU A 212 -14.29 -17.82 -0.48
N ARG A 213 -15.22 -18.73 -0.77
CA ARG A 213 -15.97 -18.73 -2.05
C ARG A 213 -16.82 -17.48 -2.21
N LYS A 214 -17.50 -17.04 -1.15
CA LYS A 214 -18.30 -15.81 -1.15
C LYS A 214 -17.41 -14.59 -1.42
N ALA A 215 -16.26 -14.50 -0.76
CA ALA A 215 -15.31 -13.42 -0.95
C ALA A 215 -14.71 -13.38 -2.37
N LEU A 216 -14.34 -14.54 -2.92
CA LEU A 216 -13.88 -14.66 -4.31
C LEU A 216 -14.97 -14.23 -5.31
N THR A 217 -16.22 -14.62 -5.04
CA THR A 217 -17.37 -14.21 -5.87
C THR A 217 -17.56 -12.71 -5.81
N LEU A 218 -17.53 -12.11 -4.61
CA LEU A 218 -17.65 -10.68 -4.40
C LEU A 218 -16.52 -9.91 -5.11
N GLN A 219 -15.28 -10.35 -4.94
CA GLN A 219 -14.10 -9.74 -5.58
C GLN A 219 -14.20 -9.73 -7.11
N ASN A 220 -14.76 -10.79 -7.68
CA ASN A 220 -14.93 -10.90 -9.12
C ASN A 220 -16.24 -10.27 -9.62
N THR A 221 -17.15 -9.86 -8.73
CA THR A 221 -18.44 -9.26 -9.13
C THR A 221 -18.25 -7.82 -9.58
N ILE A 222 -18.62 -7.54 -10.83
CA ILE A 222 -18.57 -6.20 -11.43
C ILE A 222 -19.91 -5.45 -11.28
N GLY A 223 -21.04 -6.16 -11.18
CA GLY A 223 -22.35 -5.54 -11.00
C GLY A 223 -23.48 -6.54 -11.20
N THR A 224 -24.69 -6.06 -11.43
CA THR A 224 -25.89 -6.90 -11.65
C THR A 224 -26.18 -7.06 -13.14
N CYS A 225 -26.63 -8.25 -13.55
CA CYS A 225 -27.02 -8.53 -14.93
C CYS A 225 -28.33 -7.78 -15.28
N PRO A 226 -28.38 -7.01 -16.37
CA PRO A 226 -29.59 -6.30 -16.76
C PRO A 226 -30.72 -7.25 -17.22
N SER A 227 -30.39 -8.46 -17.66
CA SER A 227 -31.37 -9.42 -18.18
C SER A 227 -32.05 -10.29 -17.11
N CYS A 228 -31.36 -10.63 -16.02
CA CYS A 228 -31.91 -11.55 -15.01
C CYS A 228 -31.65 -11.12 -13.55
N GLY A 229 -31.07 -9.93 -13.33
CA GLY A 229 -30.77 -9.40 -11.99
C GLY A 229 -29.61 -10.08 -11.24
N LYS A 230 -29.20 -11.29 -11.65
CA LYS A 230 -28.11 -12.04 -10.98
C LYS A 230 -26.73 -11.37 -11.14
N PRO A 231 -25.77 -11.62 -10.24
CA PRO A 231 -24.42 -11.04 -10.33
C PRO A 231 -23.69 -11.32 -11.66
N LEU A 232 -23.01 -10.30 -12.18
CA LEU A 232 -22.05 -10.39 -13.27
C LEU A 232 -20.65 -10.49 -12.69
N VAL A 233 -19.94 -11.57 -13.01
CA VAL A 233 -18.60 -11.85 -12.46
C VAL A 233 -17.53 -11.96 -13.54
N ILE A 234 -16.31 -11.51 -13.25
CA ILE A 234 -15.13 -11.75 -14.07
C ILE A 234 -14.83 -13.25 -14.05
N ARG A 235 -14.75 -13.86 -15.23
CA ARG A 235 -14.35 -15.25 -15.44
C ARG A 235 -13.17 -15.30 -16.41
N THR A 236 -12.42 -16.39 -16.32
CA THR A 236 -11.38 -16.73 -17.29
C THR A 236 -11.86 -17.92 -18.10
N SER A 237 -11.83 -17.78 -19.43
CA SER A 237 -12.20 -18.88 -20.33
C SER A 237 -11.17 -20.00 -20.26
N SER A 238 -11.62 -21.24 -20.09
CA SER A 238 -10.74 -22.42 -20.06
C SER A 238 -10.06 -22.68 -21.41
N LYS A 239 -10.74 -22.37 -22.53
CA LYS A 239 -10.23 -22.65 -23.89
C LYS A 239 -9.07 -21.75 -24.32
N ASN A 240 -9.18 -20.44 -24.06
CA ASN A 240 -8.23 -19.45 -24.59
C ASN A 240 -7.59 -18.58 -23.49
N ARG A 241 -7.83 -18.89 -22.22
CA ARG A 241 -7.36 -18.15 -21.03
C ARG A 241 -7.68 -16.65 -21.05
N LYS A 242 -8.61 -16.20 -21.91
CA LYS A 242 -9.05 -14.79 -21.97
C LYS A 242 -10.03 -14.49 -20.85
N ARG A 243 -9.89 -13.33 -20.21
CA ARG A 243 -10.84 -12.85 -19.20
C ARG A 243 -12.05 -12.17 -19.86
N PHE A 244 -13.23 -12.39 -19.28
CA PHE A 244 -14.52 -11.82 -19.71
C PHE A 244 -15.47 -11.68 -18.52
N VAL A 245 -16.56 -10.95 -18.65
CA VAL A 245 -17.63 -10.92 -17.65
C VAL A 245 -18.73 -11.87 -18.08
N GLY A 246 -19.21 -12.72 -17.16
CA GLY A 246 -20.34 -13.60 -17.40
C GLY A 246 -21.35 -13.56 -16.26
N CYS A 247 -22.62 -13.76 -16.58
CA CYS A 247 -23.67 -13.89 -15.59
C CYS A 247 -23.50 -15.18 -14.75
N THR A 248 -23.71 -15.07 -13.44
CA THR A 248 -23.76 -16.26 -12.56
C THR A 248 -24.96 -17.15 -12.83
N GLY A 249 -25.98 -16.65 -13.53
CA GLY A 249 -27.16 -17.42 -13.96
C GLY A 249 -26.92 -18.37 -15.14
N TYR A 250 -25.72 -18.51 -15.68
CA TYR A 250 -25.44 -19.51 -16.72
C TYR A 250 -25.71 -20.93 -16.21
N PRO A 251 -26.38 -21.82 -16.98
CA PRO A 251 -26.68 -21.72 -18.42
C PRO A 251 -27.97 -20.99 -18.79
N SER A 252 -28.86 -20.69 -17.85
CA SER A 252 -30.15 -20.03 -18.14
C SER A 252 -30.02 -18.56 -18.54
N CYS A 253 -28.96 -17.88 -18.11
CA CYS A 253 -28.60 -16.55 -18.62
C CYS A 253 -27.22 -16.57 -19.28
N ARG A 254 -27.16 -16.30 -20.59
CA ARG A 254 -25.93 -16.32 -21.41
C ARG A 254 -25.28 -14.95 -21.62
N VAL A 255 -25.72 -13.93 -20.88
CA VAL A 255 -25.13 -12.59 -20.96
C VAL A 255 -23.65 -12.66 -20.62
N THR A 256 -22.82 -12.23 -21.58
CA THR A 256 -21.37 -12.10 -21.44
C THR A 256 -20.89 -10.80 -22.07
N TYR A 257 -19.81 -10.26 -21.52
CA TYR A 257 -19.16 -9.07 -22.05
C TYR A 257 -17.65 -9.25 -22.15
N PRO A 258 -17.01 -8.86 -23.26
CA PRO A 258 -15.57 -8.96 -23.39
C PRO A 258 -14.87 -7.96 -22.47
N LEU A 259 -13.69 -8.32 -21.96
CA LEU A 259 -12.84 -7.43 -21.19
C LEU A 259 -11.48 -7.24 -21.88
N PRO A 260 -10.83 -6.07 -21.73
CA PRO A 260 -9.43 -5.90 -22.13
C PRO A 260 -8.58 -6.95 -21.43
N GLN A 261 -7.58 -7.55 -22.08
CA GLN A 261 -6.79 -8.64 -21.49
C GLN A 261 -5.68 -8.14 -20.54
N LYS A 262 -5.28 -6.87 -20.68
CA LYS A 262 -4.28 -6.20 -19.83
C LYS A 262 -4.92 -5.03 -19.08
N GLY A 263 -4.30 -4.60 -17.98
CA GLY A 263 -4.75 -3.47 -17.16
C GLY A 263 -5.67 -3.86 -15.99
N SER A 264 -5.75 -2.98 -15.00
CA SER A 264 -6.66 -3.10 -13.87
C SER A 264 -8.07 -2.64 -14.26
N ILE A 265 -9.07 -3.39 -13.81
CA ILE A 265 -10.48 -3.03 -13.93
C ILE A 265 -10.96 -2.74 -12.51
N ALA A 266 -11.48 -1.54 -12.29
CA ALA A 266 -12.15 -1.22 -11.05
C ALA A 266 -13.67 -1.21 -11.28
N ARG A 267 -14.40 -1.87 -10.38
CA ARG A 267 -15.85 -1.78 -10.32
C ARG A 267 -16.25 -0.35 -10.02
N THR A 268 -17.26 0.15 -10.74
CA THR A 268 -18.02 1.32 -10.30
C THR A 268 -19.38 0.84 -9.84
N ASP A 269 -19.97 1.50 -8.83
CA ASP A 269 -21.32 1.14 -8.37
C ASP A 269 -22.42 1.74 -9.26
N ARG A 270 -22.06 2.26 -10.44
CA ARG A 270 -22.98 2.87 -11.40
C ARG A 270 -23.38 1.90 -12.51
N LYS A 271 -24.62 2.05 -12.97
CA LYS A 271 -25.18 1.36 -14.13
C LYS A 271 -25.31 2.35 -15.28
N CYS A 272 -25.17 1.87 -16.51
CA CYS A 272 -25.39 2.66 -17.71
C CYS A 272 -26.89 2.96 -17.86
N GLU A 273 -27.23 4.23 -18.02
CA GLU A 273 -28.61 4.69 -18.15
C GLU A 273 -29.30 4.15 -19.42
N GLN A 274 -28.55 3.87 -20.48
CA GLN A 274 -29.11 3.41 -21.76
C GLN A 274 -29.36 1.90 -21.84
N CYS A 275 -28.51 1.07 -21.23
CA CYS A 275 -28.60 -0.39 -21.37
C CYS A 275 -28.62 -1.16 -20.05
N GLY A 276 -28.57 -0.46 -18.90
CA GLY A 276 -28.58 -1.07 -17.56
C GLY A 276 -27.31 -1.85 -17.21
N ALA A 277 -26.36 -2.01 -18.13
CA ALA A 277 -25.12 -2.73 -17.88
C ALA A 277 -24.20 -1.94 -16.92
N PRO A 278 -23.40 -2.62 -16.08
CA PRO A 278 -22.48 -1.94 -15.17
C PRO A 278 -21.46 -1.06 -15.91
N ILE A 279 -21.12 0.08 -15.32
CA ILE A 279 -20.00 0.91 -15.76
C ILE A 279 -18.74 0.42 -15.04
N ILE A 280 -17.63 0.29 -15.76
CA ILE A 280 -16.33 -0.08 -15.19
C ILE A 280 -15.30 0.99 -15.46
N LYS A 281 -14.30 1.09 -14.59
CA LYS A 281 -13.16 2.00 -14.77
C LYS A 281 -11.95 1.22 -15.26
N ILE A 282 -11.42 1.62 -16.41
CA ILE A 282 -10.20 1.10 -17.03
C ILE A 282 -9.19 2.25 -17.06
N GLY A 283 -8.18 2.20 -16.18
CA GLY A 283 -7.26 3.32 -15.98
C GLY A 283 -8.00 4.57 -15.47
N LYS A 284 -7.99 5.66 -16.25
CA LYS A 284 -8.72 6.90 -15.93
C LYS A 284 -10.11 6.99 -16.59
N ARG A 285 -10.43 6.11 -17.55
CA ARG A 285 -11.68 6.17 -18.31
C ARG A 285 -12.75 5.27 -17.71
N GLU A 286 -13.99 5.72 -17.74
CA GLU A 286 -15.15 4.93 -17.36
C GLU A 286 -15.90 4.50 -18.61
N VAL A 287 -16.26 3.23 -18.67
CA VAL A 287 -16.71 2.59 -19.90
C VAL A 287 -17.88 1.67 -19.57
N CYS A 288 -18.95 1.78 -20.34
CA CYS A 288 -20.06 0.84 -20.27
C CYS A 288 -19.58 -0.57 -20.67
N LEU A 289 -19.91 -1.58 -19.86
CA LEU A 289 -19.45 -2.95 -20.09
C LEU A 289 -20.06 -3.56 -21.37
N ASN A 290 -21.26 -3.14 -21.77
CA ASN A 290 -21.92 -3.60 -22.99
C ASN A 290 -21.25 -2.98 -24.24
N PRO A 291 -20.59 -3.76 -25.11
CA PRO A 291 -19.95 -3.25 -26.32
C PRO A 291 -20.95 -2.71 -27.35
N ASN A 292 -22.20 -3.17 -27.31
CA ASN A 292 -23.26 -2.77 -28.24
C ASN A 292 -24.04 -1.54 -27.75
N CYS A 293 -23.63 -0.91 -26.65
CA CYS A 293 -24.29 0.29 -26.11
C CYS A 293 -24.03 1.51 -26.99
N SER A 294 -25.06 2.32 -27.24
CA SER A 294 -24.96 3.57 -28.03
C SER A 294 -23.94 4.55 -27.46
N THR A 295 -23.77 4.62 -26.13
CA THR A 295 -22.71 5.41 -25.47
C THR A 295 -21.27 5.03 -25.85
N LYS A 296 -21.03 3.91 -26.53
CA LYS A 296 -19.70 3.50 -27.03
C LYS A 296 -19.49 3.79 -28.51
N LYS A 297 -20.55 4.15 -29.24
CA LYS A 297 -20.53 4.43 -30.69
C LYS A 297 -20.37 5.93 -31.01
N GLY A 298 -19.94 6.74 -30.04
CA GLY A 298 -19.59 8.15 -30.19
C GLY A 298 -18.23 8.44 -29.58
#